data_AF-A0A0F9GK51-F1
#
_entry.id   AF-A0A0F9GK51-F1
#
_cell.length_a   1.000
_cell.length_b   1.000
_cell.length_c   1.000
_cell.angle_alpha   90.00
_cell.angle_beta   90.00
_cell.angle_gamma   90.00
#
_symmetry.space_group_name_H-M   'P 1'
#
loop_
_entity.id
_entity.type
_entity.pdbx_description
1 polymer ?
#
loop_
_entity_poly.entity_id
_entity_poly.type
_entity_poly.pdbx_seq_one_letter_code
_entity_poly.pdbx_strand_id
1 'polypeptide(L)'
;MGYADTLDLVGKNARQRKAREIRQDTREQDAVTSNLLQGMGYTIDRHAMLIGDYGWDLREESWLHEAGYVTFTLERKTLADLRDVGRLKRQLKKARALLVLETEGHRTFFSILLEHAYDTDRKRRWPEEAILNAELSLQLGGVRVTRCGGNNVAGRLHSLYCWSQKRTHQLAGGE
;
A
#
# COMPACT_ATOMS: atom_id res chain seq x y z
N MET A 1 10.01 47.03 -2.78
CA MET A 1 9.88 45.56 -2.97
C MET A 1 11.14 45.11 -3.67
N GLY A 2 12.05 44.46 -2.94
CA GLY A 2 13.41 44.19 -3.41
C GLY A 2 13.47 42.96 -4.31
N TYR A 3 14.35 43.01 -5.32
CA TYR A 3 14.70 41.91 -6.23
C TYR A 3 15.11 40.59 -5.55
N ALA A 4 15.37 40.60 -4.24
CA ALA A 4 15.70 39.41 -3.46
C ALA A 4 14.47 38.55 -3.12
N ASP A 5 13.27 39.15 -2.97
CA ASP A 5 12.04 38.41 -2.63
C ASP A 5 11.51 37.57 -3.80
N THR A 6 11.82 37.98 -5.03
CA THR A 6 11.43 37.24 -6.24
C THR A 6 12.33 36.04 -6.53
N LEU A 7 13.60 36.07 -6.14
CA LEU A 7 14.53 34.92 -6.30
C LEU A 7 14.22 33.78 -5.31
N ASP A 8 13.79 34.11 -4.10
CA ASP A 8 13.49 33.12 -3.06
C ASP A 8 12.20 32.31 -3.35
N LEU A 9 11.24 32.92 -4.07
CA LEU A 9 10.03 32.23 -4.55
C LEU A 9 10.32 31.22 -5.66
N VAL A 10 11.27 31.51 -6.54
CA VAL A 10 11.67 30.60 -7.63
C VAL A 10 12.46 29.40 -7.10
N GLY A 11 13.37 29.63 -6.14
CA GLY A 11 14.15 28.56 -5.50
C GLY A 11 13.30 27.60 -4.64
N LYS A 12 12.24 28.11 -3.98
CA LYS A 12 11.31 27.29 -3.18
C LYS A 12 10.37 26.44 -4.03
N ASN A 13 9.94 26.94 -5.20
CA ASN A 13 9.12 26.17 -6.14
C ASN A 13 9.94 25.12 -6.94
N ALA A 14 11.25 25.35 -7.09
CA ALA A 14 12.17 24.46 -7.81
C ALA A 14 12.77 23.33 -6.95
N ARG A 15 12.47 23.25 -5.64
CA ARG A 15 12.53 21.96 -4.94
C ARG A 15 11.37 21.11 -5.43
N GLN A 16 11.47 20.64 -6.65
CA GLN A 16 10.62 19.63 -7.25
C GLN A 16 10.58 18.47 -6.25
N ARG A 17 9.51 18.38 -5.47
CA ARG A 17 9.29 17.24 -4.57
C ARG A 17 9.37 16.02 -5.49
N LYS A 18 10.30 15.08 -5.22
CA LYS A 18 10.35 13.79 -5.94
C LYS A 18 8.91 13.32 -6.12
N ALA A 19 8.51 13.11 -7.39
CA ALA A 19 7.15 12.74 -7.73
C ALA A 19 6.74 11.55 -6.86
N ARG A 20 5.57 11.65 -6.21
CA ARG A 20 5.04 10.55 -5.41
C ARG A 20 4.33 9.63 -6.37
N GLU A 21 5.00 8.58 -6.80
CA GLU A 21 4.44 7.64 -7.77
C GLU A 21 3.83 6.43 -7.06
N ILE A 22 2.61 6.09 -7.44
CA ILE A 22 1.95 4.83 -7.08
C ILE A 22 1.54 4.13 -8.38
N ARG A 23 1.94 2.88 -8.49
CA ARG A 23 1.46 1.94 -9.50
C ARG A 23 0.14 1.36 -9.04
N GLN A 24 -0.82 1.25 -9.96
CA GLN A 24 -2.12 0.63 -9.73
C GLN A 24 -2.37 -0.43 -10.80
N ASP A 25 -2.78 -1.62 -10.36
CA ASP A 25 -3.12 -2.71 -11.27
C ASP A 25 -4.31 -2.35 -12.15
N THR A 26 -4.27 -2.70 -13.44
CA THR A 26 -5.35 -2.39 -14.39
C THR A 26 -6.66 -3.12 -14.08
N ARG A 27 -6.63 -4.23 -13.33
CA ARG A 27 -7.83 -4.95 -12.88
C ARG A 27 -8.48 -4.29 -11.67
N GLU A 28 -7.74 -3.45 -10.94
CA GLU A 28 -8.29 -2.67 -9.83
C GLU A 28 -9.06 -1.46 -10.37
N GLN A 29 -10.38 -1.58 -10.39
CA GLN A 29 -11.31 -0.54 -10.86
C GLN A 29 -11.75 0.36 -9.70
N ASP A 30 -10.82 1.12 -9.12
CA ASP A 30 -11.09 2.02 -8.00
C ASP A 30 -10.78 3.48 -8.34
N ALA A 31 -11.68 4.11 -9.10
CA ALA A 31 -11.55 5.50 -9.51
C ALA A 31 -11.60 6.49 -8.33
N VAL A 32 -12.30 6.14 -7.25
CA VAL A 32 -12.42 7.00 -6.06
C VAL A 32 -11.07 7.11 -5.37
N THR A 33 -10.42 5.97 -5.12
CA THR A 33 -9.08 5.95 -4.51
C THR A 33 -8.07 6.66 -5.41
N SER A 34 -8.09 6.43 -6.73
CA SER A 34 -7.18 7.10 -7.67
C SER A 34 -7.34 8.62 -7.64
N ASN A 35 -8.58 9.13 -7.68
CA ASN A 35 -8.86 10.57 -7.64
C ASN A 35 -8.40 11.21 -6.31
N LEU A 36 -8.63 10.52 -5.18
CA LEU A 36 -8.19 11.00 -3.87
C LEU A 36 -6.66 11.05 -3.79
N LEU A 37 -5.95 10.03 -4.27
CA LEU A 37 -4.49 10.01 -4.31
C LEU A 37 -3.92 11.10 -5.22
N GLN A 38 -4.52 11.35 -6.39
CA GLN A 38 -4.15 12.46 -7.25
C GLN A 38 -4.32 13.81 -6.53
N GLY A 39 -5.43 14.00 -5.80
CA GLY A 39 -5.65 15.17 -4.94
C GLY A 39 -4.61 15.32 -3.82
N MET A 40 -4.01 14.22 -3.37
CA MET A 40 -2.90 14.21 -2.39
C MET A 40 -1.51 14.44 -3.05
N GLY A 41 -1.47 14.68 -4.35
CA GLY A 41 -0.25 14.96 -5.11
C GLY A 41 0.52 13.73 -5.58
N TYR A 42 -0.16 12.58 -5.74
CA TYR A 42 0.42 11.38 -6.34
C TYR A 42 0.23 11.35 -7.86
N THR A 43 1.25 10.87 -8.56
CA THR A 43 1.12 10.38 -9.94
C THR A 43 0.73 8.92 -9.88
N ILE A 44 -0.35 8.55 -10.57
CA ILE A 44 -0.84 7.17 -10.65
C ILE A 44 -0.46 6.58 -12.01
N ASP A 45 0.44 5.60 -12.00
CA ASP A 45 0.75 4.80 -13.18
C ASP A 45 -0.10 3.52 -13.20
N ARG A 46 -0.76 3.23 -14.33
CA ARG A 46 -1.67 2.09 -14.44
C ARG A 46 -1.13 1.06 -15.42
N HIS A 47 -0.82 -0.13 -14.92
CA HIS A 47 -0.36 -1.25 -15.74
C HIS A 47 -0.74 -2.59 -15.11
N ALA A 48 -0.58 -3.68 -15.86
CA ALA A 48 -0.82 -5.01 -15.33
C ALA A 48 0.30 -5.39 -14.36
N MET A 49 -0.05 -5.62 -13.10
CA MET A 49 0.88 -6.07 -12.06
C MET A 49 0.83 -7.60 -11.93
N LEU A 50 1.98 -8.22 -11.74
CA LEU A 50 2.05 -9.68 -11.52
C LEU A 50 1.43 -10.09 -10.18
N ILE A 51 1.54 -9.19 -9.19
CA ILE A 51 1.08 -9.36 -7.80
C ILE A 51 0.69 -7.99 -7.23
N GLY A 52 -0.36 -7.95 -6.42
CA GLY A 52 -0.83 -6.73 -5.78
C GLY A 52 -1.73 -5.88 -6.69
N ASP A 53 -2.50 -5.01 -6.04
CA ASP A 53 -3.39 -4.03 -6.68
C ASP A 53 -2.75 -2.63 -6.68
N TYR A 54 -1.83 -2.37 -5.75
CA TYR A 54 -1.07 -1.12 -5.64
C TYR A 54 0.40 -1.41 -5.36
N GLY A 55 1.30 -0.53 -5.79
CA GLY A 55 2.72 -0.63 -5.43
C GLY A 55 3.53 0.63 -5.71
N TRP A 56 4.75 0.69 -5.18
CA TRP A 56 5.69 1.79 -5.40
C TRP A 56 7.12 1.35 -5.08
N ASP A 57 8.10 2.08 -5.61
CA ASP A 57 9.51 1.85 -5.30
C ASP A 57 9.89 2.46 -3.95
N LEU A 58 10.73 1.75 -3.21
CA LEU A 58 11.29 2.21 -1.96
C LEU A 58 12.54 3.03 -2.25
N ARG A 59 12.69 4.16 -1.57
CA ARG A 59 13.93 4.94 -1.64
C ARG A 59 15.08 4.11 -1.10
N GLU A 60 16.26 4.26 -1.71
CA GLU A 60 17.50 3.64 -1.25
C GLU A 60 17.81 3.96 0.22
N GLU A 61 17.47 5.18 0.67
CA GLU A 61 17.69 5.61 2.05
C GLU A 61 16.58 5.15 3.02
N SER A 62 15.60 4.37 2.57
CA SER A 62 14.52 3.92 3.45
C SER A 62 14.94 2.73 4.31
N TRP A 63 14.42 2.67 5.53
CA TRP A 63 14.72 1.55 6.45
C TRP A 63 14.28 0.19 5.88
N LEU A 64 13.25 0.16 5.02
CA LEU A 64 12.84 -1.06 4.32
C LEU A 64 13.86 -1.48 3.26
N HIS A 65 14.49 -0.53 2.60
CA HIS A 65 15.57 -0.80 1.65
C HIS A 65 16.82 -1.32 2.37
N GLU A 66 17.16 -0.79 3.54
CA GLU A 66 18.19 -1.36 4.42
C GLU A 66 17.86 -2.80 4.86
N ALA A 67 16.56 -3.10 5.07
CA ALA A 67 16.09 -4.46 5.32
C ALA A 67 16.05 -5.37 4.07
N GLY A 68 16.50 -4.85 2.92
CA GLY A 68 16.65 -5.56 1.66
C GLY A 68 15.44 -5.51 0.73
N TYR A 69 14.44 -4.66 0.98
CA TYR A 69 13.26 -4.50 0.12
C TYR A 69 13.40 -3.29 -0.82
N VAL A 70 13.19 -3.50 -2.12
CA VAL A 70 13.28 -2.41 -3.11
C VAL A 70 11.92 -1.91 -3.60
N THR A 71 10.89 -2.74 -3.43
CA THR A 71 9.52 -2.42 -3.88
C THR A 71 8.53 -2.73 -2.77
N PHE A 72 7.49 -1.91 -2.65
CA PHE A 72 6.32 -2.20 -1.83
C PHE A 72 5.15 -2.58 -2.73
N THR A 73 4.44 -3.66 -2.41
CA THR A 73 3.20 -4.03 -3.09
C THR A 73 2.11 -4.38 -2.08
N LEU A 74 0.87 -4.09 -2.47
CA LEU A 74 -0.30 -4.20 -1.64
C LEU A 74 -1.45 -4.80 -2.41
N GLU A 75 -2.01 -5.90 -1.90
CA GLU A 75 -3.23 -6.52 -2.41
C GLU A 75 -4.42 -6.06 -1.55
N ARG A 76 -5.42 -5.45 -2.16
CA ARG A 76 -6.69 -5.10 -1.51
C ARG A 76 -7.59 -6.33 -1.44
N LYS A 77 -8.20 -6.56 -0.29
CA LYS A 77 -9.20 -7.62 -0.07
C LYS A 77 -10.35 -7.08 0.76
N THR A 78 -11.56 -7.38 0.32
CA THR A 78 -12.80 -7.08 1.05
C THR A 78 -13.20 -8.26 1.93
N LEU A 79 -14.16 -8.08 2.85
CA LEU A 79 -14.72 -9.21 3.60
C LEU A 79 -15.43 -10.23 2.70
N ALA A 80 -15.95 -9.81 1.55
CA ALA A 80 -16.53 -10.75 0.58
C ALA A 80 -15.47 -11.70 0.02
N ASP A 81 -14.26 -11.21 -0.24
CA ASP A 81 -13.14 -12.05 -0.71
C ASP A 81 -12.71 -13.06 0.36
N LEU A 82 -12.73 -12.65 1.64
CA LEU A 82 -12.36 -13.53 2.76
C LEU A 82 -13.37 -14.67 2.99
N ARG A 83 -14.62 -14.53 2.53
CA ARG A 83 -15.62 -15.61 2.60
C ARG A 83 -15.26 -16.79 1.68
N ASP A 84 -14.57 -16.54 0.56
CA ASP A 84 -14.09 -17.60 -0.34
C ASP A 84 -12.66 -18.02 0.05
N VAL A 85 -12.57 -18.84 1.10
CA VAL A 85 -11.30 -19.36 1.63
C VAL A 85 -10.52 -20.15 0.57
N GLY A 86 -11.20 -20.85 -0.34
CA GLY A 86 -10.57 -21.64 -1.39
C GLY A 86 -9.85 -20.76 -2.40
N ARG A 87 -10.50 -19.70 -2.88
CA ARG A 87 -9.90 -18.69 -3.76
C ARG A 87 -8.77 -17.95 -3.06
N LEU A 88 -8.99 -17.52 -1.82
CA LEU A 88 -7.98 -16.81 -1.03
C LEU A 88 -6.70 -17.64 -0.89
N LYS A 89 -6.80 -18.91 -0.49
CA LYS A 89 -5.64 -19.82 -0.37
C LYS A 89 -4.86 -19.94 -1.69
N ARG A 90 -5.54 -20.05 -2.83
CA ARG A 90 -4.88 -20.11 -4.15
C ARG A 90 -4.16 -18.81 -4.48
N GLN A 91 -4.79 -17.66 -4.22
CA GLN A 91 -4.18 -16.34 -4.44
C GLN A 91 -2.94 -16.16 -3.57
N LEU A 92 -3.01 -16.49 -2.27
CA LEU A 92 -1.88 -16.43 -1.35
C LEU A 92 -0.73 -17.34 -1.76
N LYS A 93 -1.04 -18.58 -2.19
CA LYS A 93 -0.01 -19.51 -2.67
C LYS A 93 0.70 -18.96 -3.91
N LYS A 94 -0.06 -18.38 -4.85
CA LYS A 94 0.51 -17.74 -6.06
C LYS A 94 1.38 -16.55 -5.69
N ALA A 95 0.89 -15.66 -4.83
CA ALA A 95 1.64 -14.50 -4.33
C ALA A 95 2.98 -14.92 -3.71
N ARG A 96 2.95 -15.90 -2.79
CA ARG A 96 4.17 -16.43 -2.16
C ARG A 96 5.14 -17.06 -3.15
N ALA A 97 4.64 -17.82 -4.12
CA ALA A 97 5.49 -18.43 -5.13
C ALA A 97 6.23 -17.36 -5.96
N LEU A 98 5.54 -16.27 -6.33
CA LEU A 98 6.16 -15.15 -7.03
C LEU A 98 7.24 -14.46 -6.18
N LEU A 99 6.98 -14.24 -4.89
CA LEU A 99 7.93 -13.60 -3.97
C LEU A 99 9.17 -14.47 -3.69
N VAL A 100 9.06 -15.80 -3.79
CA VAL A 100 10.21 -16.72 -3.64
C VAL A 100 11.10 -16.71 -4.88
N LEU A 101 10.53 -16.42 -6.05
CA LEU A 101 11.24 -16.38 -7.32
C LEU A 101 11.94 -15.04 -7.59
N GLU A 102 11.85 -14.10 -6.64
CA GLU A 102 12.51 -12.81 -6.76
C GLU A 102 14.03 -12.97 -6.81
N THR A 103 14.66 -12.26 -7.75
CA THR A 103 16.11 -12.27 -7.92
C THR A 103 16.80 -11.58 -6.74
N GLU A 104 18.07 -11.93 -6.53
CA GLU A 104 18.91 -11.27 -5.55
C GLU A 104 18.94 -9.75 -5.81
N GLY A 105 18.67 -8.96 -4.78
CA GLY A 105 18.56 -7.49 -4.89
C GLY A 105 17.17 -6.94 -5.25
N HIS A 106 16.19 -7.77 -5.61
CA HIS A 106 14.85 -7.32 -6.02
C HIS A 106 13.72 -7.86 -5.13
N ARG A 107 13.82 -7.66 -3.81
CA ARG A 107 12.80 -8.17 -2.88
C ARG A 107 11.63 -7.22 -2.73
N THR A 108 10.42 -7.76 -2.74
CA THR A 108 9.19 -7.01 -2.55
C THR A 108 8.67 -7.13 -1.11
N PHE A 109 8.37 -5.98 -0.51
CA PHE A 109 7.55 -5.93 0.70
C PHE A 109 6.08 -6.08 0.28
N PHE A 110 5.57 -7.30 0.33
CA PHE A 110 4.16 -7.61 0.04
C PHE A 110 3.30 -7.58 1.31
N SER A 111 2.14 -6.95 1.21
CA SER A 111 1.13 -6.89 2.26
C SER A 111 -0.29 -7.01 1.70
N ILE A 112 -1.22 -7.51 2.52
CA ILE A 112 -2.65 -7.52 2.21
C ILE A 112 -3.32 -6.40 3.00
N LEU A 113 -4.08 -5.54 2.31
CA LEU A 113 -4.96 -4.56 2.90
C LEU A 113 -6.37 -5.12 3.01
N LEU A 114 -6.85 -5.31 4.24
CA LEU A 114 -8.22 -5.65 4.52
C LEU A 114 -9.08 -4.39 4.63
N GLU A 115 -10.01 -4.26 3.70
CA GLU A 115 -11.07 -3.26 3.75
C GLU A 115 -12.32 -3.91 4.36
N HIS A 116 -12.45 -3.76 5.68
CA HIS A 116 -13.51 -4.44 6.43
C HIS A 116 -14.66 -3.53 6.86
N ALA A 117 -14.41 -2.23 6.96
CA ALA A 117 -15.44 -1.28 7.40
C ALA A 117 -16.49 -0.93 6.33
N TYR A 118 -16.33 -1.44 5.10
CA TYR A 118 -17.32 -1.38 4.02
C TYR A 118 -18.02 -2.72 3.79
N ASP A 119 -18.39 -3.45 4.85
CA ASP A 119 -19.27 -4.63 4.70
C ASP A 119 -20.71 -4.16 4.45
N THR A 120 -21.07 -4.09 3.17
CA THR A 120 -22.43 -3.76 2.74
C THR A 120 -23.41 -4.90 2.98
N ASP A 121 -22.92 -6.12 3.27
CA ASP A 121 -23.75 -7.28 3.58
C ASP A 121 -24.22 -7.25 5.03
N ARG A 122 -25.28 -6.47 5.28
CA ARG A 122 -25.94 -6.36 6.59
C ARG A 122 -26.44 -7.70 7.13
N LYS A 123 -26.63 -8.73 6.28
CA LYS A 123 -27.11 -10.06 6.69
C LYS A 123 -25.98 -10.99 7.14
N ARG A 124 -24.73 -10.68 6.77
CA ARG A 124 -23.54 -11.50 7.07
C ARG A 124 -22.41 -10.65 7.63
N ARG A 125 -22.76 -9.74 8.55
CA ARG A 125 -21.79 -8.88 9.22
C ARG A 125 -20.77 -9.72 9.97
N TRP A 126 -19.49 -9.47 9.72
CA TRP A 126 -18.42 -10.08 10.49
C TRP A 126 -18.29 -9.38 11.85
N PRO A 127 -18.29 -10.12 12.97
CA PRO A 127 -17.88 -9.55 14.26
C PRO A 127 -16.39 -9.18 14.19
N GLU A 128 -15.98 -8.18 14.98
CA GLU A 128 -14.59 -7.69 14.99
C GLU A 128 -13.61 -8.83 15.31
N GLU A 129 -13.98 -9.73 16.21
CA GLU A 129 -13.18 -10.90 16.57
C GLU A 129 -12.95 -11.83 15.37
N ALA A 130 -13.93 -11.99 14.47
CA ALA A 130 -13.76 -12.79 13.27
C ALA A 130 -12.80 -12.12 12.26
N ILE A 131 -12.79 -10.80 12.19
CA ILE A 131 -11.86 -10.04 11.36
C ILE A 131 -10.43 -10.22 11.89
N LEU A 132 -10.21 -10.05 13.19
CA LEU A 132 -8.92 -10.28 13.85
C LEU A 132 -8.42 -11.72 13.65
N ASN A 133 -9.30 -12.71 13.77
CA ASN A 133 -8.96 -14.11 13.53
C ASN A 133 -8.61 -14.39 12.05
N ALA A 134 -9.26 -13.71 11.11
CA ALA A 134 -8.93 -13.80 9.69
C ALA A 134 -7.57 -13.17 9.39
N GLU A 135 -7.25 -12.02 9.99
CA GLU A 135 -5.92 -11.40 9.91
C GLU A 135 -4.83 -12.36 10.39
N LEU A 136 -5.02 -12.99 11.55
CA LEU A 136 -4.09 -13.97 12.08
C LEU A 136 -3.93 -15.19 11.15
N SER A 137 -5.04 -15.67 10.57
CA SER A 137 -5.04 -16.80 9.64
C SER A 137 -4.27 -16.50 8.37
N LEU A 138 -4.41 -15.28 7.84
CA LEU A 138 -3.62 -14.80 6.70
C LEU A 138 -2.13 -14.74 7.07
N GLN A 139 -1.80 -14.21 8.24
CA GLN A 139 -0.42 -14.10 8.73
C GLN A 139 0.25 -15.46 8.94
N LEU A 140 -0.48 -16.46 9.45
CA LEU A 140 0.00 -17.84 9.53
C LEU A 140 0.32 -18.42 8.15
N GLY A 141 -0.37 -17.93 7.11
CA GLY A 141 -0.07 -18.18 5.72
C GLY A 141 1.24 -17.54 5.22
N GLY A 142 1.96 -16.78 6.03
CA GLY A 142 3.24 -16.15 5.70
C GLY A 142 3.13 -14.83 4.94
N VAL A 143 1.98 -14.15 5.03
CA VAL A 143 1.77 -12.84 4.40
C VAL A 143 1.54 -11.76 5.45
N ARG A 144 2.01 -10.54 5.17
CA ARG A 144 1.78 -9.39 6.06
C ARG A 144 0.36 -8.87 5.83
N VAL A 145 -0.25 -8.35 6.88
CA VAL A 145 -1.63 -7.85 6.82
C VAL A 145 -1.70 -6.46 7.45
N THR A 146 -2.49 -5.61 6.85
CA THR A 146 -2.89 -4.30 7.35
C THR A 146 -4.39 -4.13 7.11
N ARG A 147 -5.02 -3.20 7.83
CA ARG A 147 -6.42 -2.83 7.64
C ARG A 147 -6.60 -1.35 7.35
N CYS A 148 -7.74 -0.99 6.78
CA CYS A 148 -8.20 0.40 6.70
C CYS A 148 -9.64 0.54 7.22
N GLY A 149 -9.93 1.72 7.78
CA GLY A 149 -11.29 2.13 8.10
C GLY A 149 -12.16 2.33 6.84
N GLY A 150 -13.44 2.59 7.04
CA GLY A 150 -14.44 2.59 5.95
C GLY A 150 -14.13 3.68 4.93
N ASN A 151 -14.07 3.30 3.65
CA ASN A 151 -13.71 4.19 2.54
C ASN A 151 -12.37 4.92 2.70
N ASN A 152 -11.45 4.40 3.53
CA ASN A 152 -10.16 5.04 3.80
C ASN A 152 -8.98 4.32 3.13
N VAL A 153 -9.21 3.70 1.97
CA VAL A 153 -8.17 3.02 1.19
C VAL A 153 -7.08 4.02 0.79
N ALA A 154 -7.46 5.16 0.19
CA ALA A 154 -6.51 6.21 -0.20
C ALA A 154 -5.69 6.75 0.99
N GLY A 155 -6.33 7.05 2.12
CA GLY A 155 -5.62 7.52 3.32
C GLY A 155 -4.70 6.45 3.90
N ARG A 156 -5.08 5.17 3.83
CA ARG A 156 -4.20 4.07 4.26
C ARG A 156 -3.02 3.88 3.32
N LEU A 157 -3.22 3.95 2.00
CA LEU A 157 -2.14 3.92 1.00
C LEU A 157 -1.17 5.08 1.22
N HIS A 158 -1.67 6.30 1.46
CA HIS A 158 -0.85 7.46 1.79
C HIS A 158 -0.01 7.22 3.07
N SER A 159 -0.65 6.72 4.13
CA SER A 159 0.02 6.40 5.40
C SER A 159 1.13 5.36 5.22
N LEU A 160 0.85 4.29 4.47
CA LEU A 160 1.82 3.22 4.18
C LEU A 160 2.97 3.73 3.32
N TYR A 161 2.69 4.53 2.29
CA TYR A 161 3.71 5.16 1.47
C TYR A 161 4.63 6.03 2.34
N CYS A 162 4.08 6.92 3.17
CA CYS A 162 4.89 7.77 4.03
C CYS A 162 5.74 6.95 5.02
N TRP A 163 5.16 5.91 5.63
CA TRP A 163 5.85 5.01 6.55
C TRP A 163 6.97 4.21 5.88
N SER A 164 6.72 3.67 4.68
CA SER A 164 7.68 2.85 3.95
C SER A 164 8.87 3.67 3.42
N GLN A 165 8.68 4.98 3.24
CA GLN A 165 9.70 5.91 2.73
C GLN A 165 10.50 6.61 3.84
N LYS A 166 10.24 6.31 5.12
CA LYS A 166 11.03 6.85 6.24
C LYS A 166 12.46 6.32 6.18
N ARG A 167 13.43 7.14 6.62
CA ARG A 167 14.82 6.70 6.77
C ARG A 167 15.02 5.79 7.98
N THR A 168 14.33 6.09 9.07
CA THR A 168 14.42 5.34 10.31
C THR A 168 13.10 4.64 10.63
N HIS A 169 13.20 3.42 11.14
CA HIS A 169 12.04 2.69 11.62
C HIS A 169 11.64 3.23 13.01
N GLN A 170 10.55 4.00 13.06
CA GLN A 170 9.96 4.48 14.30
C GLN A 170 8.56 3.90 14.45
N LEU A 171 8.40 3.03 15.45
CA LEU A 171 7.13 2.39 15.81
C LEU A 171 6.28 3.24 16.77
N ALA A 172 6.91 4.20 17.45
CA ALA A 172 6.24 5.13 18.34
C ALA A 172 5.90 6.43 17.59
N GLY A 173 4.84 7.11 18.00
CA GLY A 173 4.61 8.51 17.67
C GLY A 173 5.57 9.44 18.42
N GLY A 174 6.88 9.24 18.26
CA GLY A 174 7.92 10.11 18.79
C GLY A 174 9.19 10.01 17.94
N GLU A 175 9.88 11.12 17.65
CA GLU A 175 9.71 12.50 18.15
C GLU A 175 8.72 13.35 17.34
#